data_AF-A0A377KE24-F1
#
_entry.id   AF-A0A377KE24-F1
#
_cell.length_a   1.000
_cell.length_b   1.000
_cell.length_c   1.000
_cell.angle_alpha   90.00
_cell.angle_beta   90.00
_cell.angle_gamma   90.00
#
_symmetry.space_group_name_H-M   'P 1'
#
loop_
_entity.id
_entity.type
_entity.pdbx_description
1 polymer ?
#
loop_
_entity_poly.entity_id
_entity_poly.type
_entity_poly.pdbx_seq_one_letter_code
_entity_poly.pdbx_strand_id
1 'polypeptide(L)'
;MSGAFDRLGPHRAALMNSLGDALKAADQHAKAEAIGQADMFGVWPKSRNKLNNPTPAAQPWPEQVVLDGERETLGLYLTGHPINQYLKEIEPLCRRRKAERHAPDRTW
;
A
#
# COMPACT_ATOMS: atom_id res chain seq x y z
N MET A 1 5.45 -3.15 -2.72
CA MET A 1 4.27 -2.76 -3.51
C MET A 1 4.34 -1.27 -3.83
N SER A 2 4.18 -0.92 -5.11
CA SER A 2 4.39 0.43 -5.65
C SER A 2 3.23 1.43 -5.44
N GLY A 3 2.10 0.99 -4.87
CA GLY A 3 0.95 1.87 -4.63
C GLY A 3 0.01 2.13 -5.82
N ALA A 4 0.19 1.42 -6.93
CA ALA A 4 -0.62 1.61 -8.14
C ALA A 4 -2.15 1.48 -7.91
N PHE A 5 -2.57 0.68 -6.93
CA PHE A 5 -3.98 0.41 -6.63
C PHE A 5 -4.53 1.16 -5.41
N ASP A 6 -3.81 2.16 -4.89
CA ASP A 6 -4.19 2.84 -3.64
C ASP A 6 -5.53 3.59 -3.72
N ARG A 7 -5.99 3.93 -4.93
CA ARG A 7 -7.28 4.59 -5.14
C ARG A 7 -8.48 3.63 -5.25
N LEU A 8 -8.24 2.33 -5.33
CA LEU A 8 -9.29 1.32 -5.59
C LEU A 8 -9.93 0.76 -4.33
N GLY A 9 -9.29 0.90 -3.18
CA GLY A 9 -9.77 0.32 -1.93
C GLY A 9 -9.29 1.10 -0.71
N PRO A 10 -9.79 0.73 0.48
CA PRO A 10 -9.51 1.46 1.70
C PRO A 10 -8.05 1.35 2.15
N HIS A 11 -7.41 0.18 1.93
CA HIS A 11 -6.00 -0.01 2.25
C HIS A 11 -5.38 -1.13 1.41
N ARG A 12 -4.07 -1.02 1.20
CA ARG A 12 -3.22 -1.96 0.44
C ARG A 12 -3.36 -3.42 0.91
N ALA A 13 -3.44 -3.65 2.22
CA ALA A 13 -3.55 -5.00 2.80
C ALA A 13 -4.87 -5.70 2.42
N ALA A 14 -5.99 -4.99 2.41
CA ALA A 14 -7.28 -5.55 2.03
C ALA A 14 -7.32 -5.89 0.54
N LEU A 15 -6.77 -5.01 -0.30
CA LEU A 15 -6.65 -5.26 -1.73
C LEU A 15 -5.85 -6.53 -2.01
N MET A 16 -4.70 -6.71 -1.34
CA MET A 16 -3.89 -7.92 -1.49
C MET A 16 -4.61 -9.19 -1.01
N ASN A 17 -5.39 -9.11 0.07
CA ASN A 17 -6.17 -10.26 0.53
C ASN A 17 -7.29 -10.63 -0.46
N SER A 18 -7.95 -9.64 -1.06
CA SER A 18 -9.03 -9.85 -2.05
C SER A 18 -8.54 -10.29 -3.44
N LEU A 19 -7.24 -10.10 -3.74
CA LEU A 19 -6.70 -10.30 -5.08
C LEU A 19 -6.85 -11.74 -5.57
N GLY A 20 -6.61 -12.72 -4.69
CA GLY A 20 -6.70 -14.14 -5.05
C GLY A 20 -8.12 -14.56 -5.43
N ASP A 21 -9.13 -14.08 -4.69
CA ASP A 21 -10.53 -14.39 -4.98
C ASP A 21 -11.02 -13.68 -6.24
N ALA A 22 -10.58 -12.43 -6.45
CA ALA A 22 -10.87 -11.69 -7.67
C ALA A 22 -10.30 -12.39 -8.92
N LEU A 23 -9.07 -12.90 -8.85
CA LEU A 23 -8.45 -13.64 -9.95
C LEU A 23 -9.17 -14.96 -10.25
N LYS A 24 -9.61 -15.69 -9.22
CA LYS A 24 -10.40 -16.92 -9.40
C LYS A 24 -11.74 -16.64 -10.09
N ALA A 25 -12.45 -15.59 -9.66
CA ALA A 25 -13.72 -15.19 -10.27
C ALA A 25 -13.52 -14.78 -11.74
N ALA A 26 -12.44 -14.05 -12.04
CA ALA A 26 -12.10 -13.66 -13.42
C ALA A 26 -11.77 -14.88 -14.30
N ASP A 27 -11.02 -15.86 -13.80
CA ASP A 27 -10.70 -17.09 -14.53
C ASP A 27 -11.95 -17.94 -14.80
N GLN A 28 -12.86 -18.06 -13.83
CA GLN A 28 -14.15 -18.72 -14.03
C GLN A 28 -14.96 -18.06 -15.13
N HIS A 29 -15.02 -16.72 -15.14
CA HIS A 29 -15.71 -15.95 -16.17
C HIS A 29 -15.09 -16.19 -17.55
N ALA A 30 -13.76 -16.10 -17.66
CA ALA A 30 -13.05 -16.31 -18.93
C ALA A 30 -13.27 -17.73 -19.48
N LYS A 31 -13.27 -18.75 -18.62
CA LYS A 31 -13.55 -20.14 -19.00
C LYS A 31 -14.99 -20.36 -19.46
N ALA A 32 -15.96 -19.78 -18.76
CA ALA A 32 -17.37 -19.87 -19.14
C ALA A 32 -17.63 -19.23 -20.52
N GLU A 33 -17.01 -18.07 -20.77
CA GLU A 33 -17.07 -17.37 -22.05
C GLU A 33 -16.43 -18.19 -23.19
N ALA A 34 -15.25 -18.79 -22.93
CA ALA A 34 -14.53 -19.60 -23.93
C ALA A 34 -15.25 -20.90 -24.31
N ILE A 35 -16.00 -21.51 -23.38
CA ILE A 35 -16.78 -22.74 -23.62
C ILE A 35 -18.09 -22.43 -24.39
N GLY A 36 -18.41 -21.16 -24.62
CA GLY A 36 -19.66 -20.76 -25.27
C GLY A 36 -20.90 -21.05 -24.42
N GLN A 37 -20.73 -21.35 -23.13
CA GLN A 37 -21.82 -21.39 -22.17
C GLN A 37 -22.20 -19.95 -21.82
N ALA A 38 -23.00 -19.32 -22.67
CA ALA A 38 -23.89 -18.28 -22.22
C ALA A 38 -24.88 -18.95 -21.25
N ASP A 39 -24.70 -18.71 -19.95
CA ASP A 39 -25.49 -19.29 -18.87
C ASP A 39 -27.00 -19.24 -19.19
N MET A 40 -27.61 -20.40 -19.45
CA MET A 40 -29.04 -20.54 -19.77
C MET A 40 -29.95 -20.33 -18.56
N PHE A 41 -29.41 -20.40 -17.34
CA PHE A 41 -30.14 -20.16 -16.10
C PHE A 41 -29.76 -18.85 -15.43
N GLY A 42 -28.94 -18.05 -16.13
CA GLY A 42 -28.64 -16.65 -15.89
C GLY A 42 -29.05 -16.14 -14.53
N VAL A 43 -28.41 -16.67 -13.47
CA VAL A 43 -28.34 -15.95 -12.19
C VAL A 43 -27.27 -14.88 -12.40
N TRP A 44 -27.50 -14.04 -13.40
CA TRP A 44 -26.90 -12.75 -13.52
C TRP A 44 -27.82 -11.84 -12.71
N PRO A 45 -27.41 -11.35 -11.52
CA PRO A 45 -28.00 -10.13 -11.07
C PRO A 45 -27.64 -9.08 -12.13
N LYS A 46 -28.59 -8.76 -13.01
CA LYS A 46 -28.68 -7.53 -13.80
C LYS A 46 -28.81 -6.29 -12.90
N SER A 47 -28.23 -6.34 -11.72
CA SER A 47 -27.83 -5.16 -11.01
C SER A 47 -26.32 -5.08 -11.10
N ARG A 48 -25.83 -4.08 -11.83
CA ARG A 48 -24.58 -3.38 -11.49
C ARG A 48 -24.67 -2.72 -10.10
N ASN A 49 -25.45 -3.28 -9.17
CA ASN A 49 -25.34 -2.97 -7.76
C ASN A 49 -23.99 -3.52 -7.38
N LYS A 50 -23.04 -2.59 -7.30
CA LYS A 50 -21.84 -2.61 -6.50
C LYS A 50 -21.48 -4.04 -6.12
N LEU A 51 -20.41 -4.57 -6.70
CA LEU A 51 -19.59 -5.60 -6.07
C LEU A 51 -19.16 -5.07 -4.69
N ASN A 52 -20.10 -5.02 -3.76
CA ASN A 52 -19.91 -4.96 -2.33
C ASN A 52 -19.52 -6.38 -1.95
N ASN A 53 -18.45 -6.90 -2.55
CA ASN A 53 -17.64 -7.85 -1.81
C ASN A 53 -16.98 -6.94 -0.78
N PRO A 54 -17.41 -6.94 0.50
CA PRO A 54 -16.69 -6.21 1.51
C PRO A 54 -15.27 -6.75 1.43
N THR A 55 -14.32 -5.89 1.05
CA THR A 55 -12.90 -6.25 1.12
C THR A 55 -12.71 -6.89 2.49
N PRO A 56 -12.23 -8.14 2.55
CA PRO A 56 -12.21 -8.89 3.79
C PRO A 56 -11.54 -8.05 4.87
N ALA A 57 -12.13 -8.02 6.06
CA ALA A 57 -11.64 -7.22 7.17
C ALA A 57 -10.18 -7.60 7.45
N ALA A 58 -9.26 -6.75 6.99
CA ALA A 58 -7.84 -6.95 7.15
C ALA A 58 -7.29 -5.74 7.90
N GLN A 59 -6.36 -5.97 8.81
CA GLN A 59 -5.70 -4.85 9.48
C GLN A 59 -4.82 -4.11 8.45
N PRO A 60 -4.82 -2.76 8.46
CA PRO A 60 -3.87 -1.99 7.68
C PRO A 60 -2.45 -2.40 8.02
N TRP A 61 -1.58 -2.42 7.02
CA TRP A 61 -0.17 -2.74 7.27
C TRP A 61 0.53 -1.63 8.05
N PRO A 62 1.50 -2.00 8.90
CA PRO A 62 2.42 -1.03 9.48
C PRO A 62 3.14 -0.24 8.40
N GLU A 63 3.44 1.03 8.67
CA GLU A 63 4.13 1.93 7.74
C GLU A 63 5.46 1.35 7.24
N GLN A 64 6.23 0.69 8.12
CA GLN A 64 7.49 0.04 7.74
C GLN A 64 7.32 -0.97 6.61
N VAL A 65 6.30 -1.82 6.67
CA VAL A 65 6.01 -2.84 5.65
C VAL A 65 5.64 -2.18 4.31
N VAL A 66 4.90 -1.07 4.37
CA VAL A 66 4.52 -0.31 3.18
C VAL A 66 5.76 0.31 2.53
N LEU A 67 6.60 0.97 3.34
CA LEU A 67 7.83 1.63 2.90
C LEU A 67 8.82 0.61 2.31
N ASP A 68 9.02 -0.53 2.97
CA ASP A 68 9.89 -1.58 2.46
C ASP A 68 9.40 -2.12 1.12
N GLY A 69 8.08 -2.28 0.99
CA GLY A 69 7.47 -2.62 -0.29
C GLY A 69 7.69 -1.55 -1.37
N GLU A 70 7.63 -0.27 -1.04
CA GLU A 70 7.93 0.81 -2.01
C GLU A 70 9.39 0.73 -2.46
N ARG A 71 10.32 0.58 -1.53
CA ARG A 71 11.74 0.42 -1.86
C ARG A 71 12.00 -0.79 -2.74
N GLU A 72 11.39 -1.94 -2.45
CA GLU A 72 11.57 -3.16 -3.25
C GLU A 72 11.06 -3.00 -4.68
N THR A 73 9.95 -2.28 -4.87
CA THR A 73 9.29 -2.18 -6.18
C THR A 73 9.71 -0.96 -7.01
N LEU A 74 9.93 0.17 -6.36
CA LEU A 74 10.29 1.44 -7.00
C LEU A 74 11.79 1.76 -6.87
N GLY A 75 12.52 1.07 -6.00
CA GLY A 75 13.90 1.40 -5.66
C GLY A 75 14.05 2.58 -4.68
N LEU A 76 12.94 3.21 -4.27
CA LEU A 76 12.92 4.38 -3.40
C LEU A 76 11.68 4.39 -2.50
N TYR A 77 11.74 5.19 -1.43
CA TYR A 77 10.59 5.46 -0.57
C TYR A 77 9.83 6.69 -1.09
N LEU A 78 8.54 6.54 -1.41
CA LEU A 78 7.74 7.60 -2.04
C LEU A 78 6.84 8.30 -1.03
N THR A 79 6.19 7.54 -0.15
CA THR A 79 5.19 8.05 0.79
C THR A 79 5.77 8.54 2.11
N GLY A 80 7.04 8.23 2.40
CA GLY A 80 7.71 8.59 3.64
C GLY A 80 9.18 8.20 3.64
N HIS A 81 9.81 8.18 4.82
CA HIS A 81 11.18 7.72 4.98
C HIS A 81 11.31 6.99 6.33
N PRO A 82 12.04 5.86 6.43
CA PRO A 82 12.21 5.11 7.68
C PRO A 82 12.75 5.93 8.86
N ILE A 83 13.42 7.06 8.57
CA ILE A 83 14.00 7.95 9.58
C ILE A 83 12.93 8.75 10.34
N ASN A 84 11.71 8.83 9.81
CA ASN A 84 10.61 9.62 10.37
C ASN A 84 10.31 9.22 11.83
N GLN A 85 10.49 7.94 12.17
CA GLN A 85 10.28 7.40 13.52
C GLN A 85 11.24 8.01 14.56
N TYR A 86 12.43 8.42 14.12
CA TYR A 86 13.52 8.89 14.98
C TYR A 86 13.71 10.41 14.95
N LEU A 87 12.88 11.16 14.21
CA LEU A 87 13.09 12.60 14.03
C LEU A 87 13.14 13.37 15.36
N LYS A 88 12.32 12.99 16.34
CA LYS A 88 12.29 13.62 17.67
C LYS A 88 13.59 13.44 18.44
N GLU A 89 14.26 12.31 18.25
CA GLU A 89 15.54 11.98 18.90
C GLU A 89 16.72 12.62 18.17
N ILE A 90 16.64 12.70 16.84
CA ILE A 90 17.71 13.23 15.98
C ILE A 90 17.75 14.76 16.01
N GLU A 91 16.60 15.44 16.12
CA GLU A 91 16.53 16.91 16.11
C GLU A 91 17.51 17.58 17.11
N PRO A 92 17.55 17.19 18.40
CA PRO A 92 18.50 17.78 19.36
C PRO A 92 19.96 17.44 19.05
N LEU A 93 20.25 16.25 18.49
CA LEU A 93 21.62 15.84 18.13
C LEU A 93 22.18 16.69 16.99
N CYS A 94 21.36 16.98 15.99
CA CYS A 94 21.71 17.85 14.87
C CYS A 94 21.90 19.32 15.30
N ARG A 95 21.11 19.81 16.26
CA ARG A 95 21.30 21.16 16.85
C ARG A 95 22.62 21.26 17.61
N ARG A 96 22.96 20.27 18.43
CA ARG A 96 24.19 20.27 19.25
C ARG A 96 25.46 20.37 18.39
N ARG A 97 25.50 19.68 17.25
CA ARG A 97 26.62 19.73 16.30
C ARG A 97 26.76 21.08 15.56
N LYS A 98 25.71 21.91 15.50
CA LYS A 98 25.79 23.29 15.00
C LYS A 98 26.36 24.24 16.06
N ALA A 99 26.00 24.06 17.32
CA ALA A 99 26.51 24.85 18.43
C ALA A 99 28.02 24.66 18.66
N GLU A 100 28.53 23.43 18.54
CA GLU A 100 29.97 23.15 18.67
C GLU A 100 30.83 23.79 17.58
N ARG A 101 30.30 23.91 16.34
CA ARG A 101 31.04 24.55 15.23
C ARG A 101 31.08 26.07 15.29
N HIS A 102 30.33 26.70 16.20
CA HIS A 102 30.29 28.16 16.36
C HIS A 102 30.81 28.60 17.73
N ALA A 103 31.61 27.78 18.42
CA ALA A 103 32.41 28.30 19.52
C ALA A 103 33.39 29.33 18.92
N PRO A 104 33.31 30.62 19.27
CA PRO A 104 34.33 31.57 18.83
C PRO A 104 35.65 31.10 19.41
N ASP A 105 36.67 31.03 18.56
CA ASP A 105 38.05 30.83 18.97
C ASP A 105 38.33 31.83 20.09
N ARG A 106 38.48 31.34 21.32
CA ARG A 106 38.77 32.18 22.48
C ARG A 106 40.20 32.69 22.30
N THR A 107 40.35 33.84 21.68
CA THR A 107 41.58 34.64 21.75
C THR A 107 41.69 35.22 23.16
N TRP A 108 42.80 34.87 23.82
CA TRP A 108 43.30 35.24 25.16
C TRP A 108 42.54 36.31 25.96
#